data_AF-G9QS51-F1
#
_entry.id   AF-G9QS51-F1
#
_cell.length_a   1.000
_cell.length_b   1.000
_cell.length_c   1.000
_cell.angle_alpha   90.00
_cell.angle_beta   90.00
_cell.angle_gamma   90.00
#
_symmetry.space_group_name_H-M   'P 1'
#
loop_
_entity.id
_entity.type
_entity.pdbx_description
1 polymer ?
#
loop_
_entity_poly.entity_id
_entity_poly.type
_entity_poly.pdbx_seq_one_letter_code
_entity_poly.pdbx_strand_id
1 'polypeptide(L)'
;MPILLGSIVFNFLVSKFLAKHQSKAILIFGIVCNLALLGYFKYADFLISNLNAIANTNLGLLHIALPLALSFVTFQQIAYLVDSYNK
;
A
#
# COMPACT_ATOMS: atom_id res chain seq x y z
N MET A 1 -4.74 11.13 -7.00
CA MET A 1 -4.21 12.15 -6.08
C MET A 1 -4.76 12.05 -4.65
N PRO A 2 -6.08 11.89 -4.39
CA PRO A 2 -6.60 11.75 -3.02
C PRO A 2 -6.06 10.52 -2.26
N ILE A 3 -5.78 9.46 -3.00
CA ILE A 3 -5.38 8.14 -2.49
C ILE A 3 -3.98 8.20 -1.84
N LEU A 4 -3.08 9.01 -2.40
CA LEU A 4 -1.73 9.23 -1.85
C LEU A 4 -1.80 10.00 -0.52
N LEU A 5 -2.63 11.03 -0.45
CA LEU A 5 -2.84 11.79 0.80
C LEU A 5 -3.40 10.89 1.90
N GLY A 6 -4.39 10.03 1.58
CA GLY A 6 -4.92 9.04 2.52
C GLY A 6 -3.85 8.05 3.01
N SER A 7 -3.02 7.54 2.11
CA SER A 7 -1.90 6.64 2.44
C SER A 7 -0.85 7.31 3.35
N ILE A 8 -0.54 8.60 3.12
CA ILE A 8 0.37 9.37 3.97
C ILE A 8 -0.20 9.56 5.38
N VAL A 9 -1.48 9.95 5.49
CA VAL A 9 -2.15 10.13 6.79
C VAL A 9 -2.22 8.80 7.55
N PHE A 10 -2.58 7.71 6.87
CA PHE A 10 -2.59 6.38 7.46
C PHE A 10 -1.21 5.98 7.99
N ASN A 11 -0.16 6.12 7.17
CA ASN A 11 1.23 5.82 7.60
C ASN A 11 1.68 6.65 8.79
N PHE A 12 1.30 7.93 8.81
CA PHE A 12 1.62 8.83 9.91
C PHE A 12 0.94 8.39 11.21
N LEU A 13 -0.34 8.00 11.16
CA LEU A 13 -1.06 7.48 12.33
C LEU A 13 -0.46 6.16 12.83
N VAL A 14 -0.14 5.23 11.92
CA VAL A 14 0.49 3.94 12.27
C VAL A 14 1.87 4.17 12.89
N SER A 15 2.70 5.04 12.31
CA SER A 15 4.02 5.37 12.88
C SER A 15 3.91 6.04 14.24
N LYS A 16 2.97 6.96 14.43
CA LYS A 16 2.75 7.62 15.73
C LYS A 16 2.31 6.62 16.80
N PHE A 17 1.46 5.66 16.43
CA PHE A 17 1.02 4.60 17.33
C PHE A 17 2.17 3.63 17.67
N LEU A 18 3.01 3.30 16.67
CA LEU A 18 4.22 2.49 16.82
C LEU A 18 5.28 3.14 17.72
N ALA A 19 5.43 4.47 17.63
CA ALA A 19 6.32 5.23 18.51
C ALA A 19 5.88 5.20 19.98
N LYS A 20 4.58 5.06 20.25
CA LYS A 20 4.03 4.92 21.61
C LYS A 20 4.05 3.47 22.10
N HIS A 21 3.88 2.52 21.19
CA HIS A 21 3.87 1.09 21.46
C HIS A 21 4.74 0.37 20.43
N GLN A 22 6.01 0.14 20.76
CA GLN A 22 6.95 -0.58 19.90
C GLN A 22 6.58 -2.06 19.78
N SER A 23 5.59 -2.34 18.93
CA SER A 23 5.14 -3.69 18.61
C SER A 23 5.53 -4.06 17.20
N LYS A 24 6.26 -5.16 17.06
CA LYS A 24 6.60 -5.76 15.76
C LYS A 24 5.35 -6.05 14.92
N ALA A 25 4.22 -6.39 15.55
CA ALA A 25 2.97 -6.64 14.83
C ALA A 25 2.43 -5.38 14.13
N ILE A 26 2.54 -4.21 14.77
CA ILE A 26 2.08 -2.94 14.20
C ILE A 26 2.99 -2.52 13.03
N LEU A 27 4.31 -2.73 13.16
CA LEU A 27 5.26 -2.50 12.07
C LEU A 27 4.94 -3.39 10.85
N ILE A 28 4.80 -4.70 11.08
CA ILE A 28 4.47 -5.67 10.02
C ILE A 28 3.15 -5.28 9.35
N PHE A 29 2.12 -4.93 10.12
CA PHE A 29 0.84 -4.48 9.58
C PHE A 29 0.99 -3.23 8.70
N GLY A 30 1.72 -2.21 9.14
CA GLY A 30 1.98 -1.01 8.34
C GLY A 30 2.71 -1.30 7.03
N ILE A 31 3.73 -2.16 7.06
CA ILE A 31 4.47 -2.58 5.86
C ILE A 31 3.56 -3.36 4.90
N VAL A 32 2.78 -4.32 5.42
CA VAL A 32 1.84 -5.11 4.62
C VAL A 32 0.80 -4.22 3.95
N CYS A 33 0.23 -3.23 4.65
CA CYS A 33 -0.70 -2.28 4.05
C CYS A 33 -0.08 -1.47 2.90
N ASN A 34 1.16 -0.98 3.06
CA ASN A 34 1.88 -0.27 2.00
C ASN A 34 2.15 -1.17 0.79
N LEU A 35 2.62 -2.40 1.02
CA LEU A 35 2.84 -3.38 -0.06
C LEU A 35 1.53 -3.78 -0.74
N ALA A 36 0.44 -3.96 0.00
CA ALA A 36 -0.87 -4.29 -0.55
C ALA A 36 -1.39 -3.15 -1.43
N LEU A 37 -1.19 -1.90 -1.04
CA LEU A 37 -1.55 -0.74 -1.85
C LEU A 37 -0.72 -0.70 -3.14
N LEU A 38 0.60 -0.87 -3.05
CA LEU A 38 1.47 -0.95 -4.23
C LEU A 38 1.08 -2.12 -5.16
N GLY A 39 0.80 -3.28 -4.57
CA GLY A 39 0.37 -4.48 -5.26
C GLY A 39 -0.97 -4.27 -5.99
N TYR A 40 -1.94 -3.66 -5.31
CA TYR A 40 -3.22 -3.31 -5.91
C TYR A 40 -3.03 -2.39 -7.11
N PHE A 41 -2.30 -1.28 -6.96
CA PHE A 41 -2.15 -0.35 -8.09
C PHE A 41 -1.32 -0.90 -9.25
N LYS A 42 -0.34 -1.77 -8.99
CA LYS A 42 0.55 -2.33 -10.01
C LYS A 42 0.00 -3.59 -10.67
N TYR A 43 -0.80 -4.38 -9.95
CA TYR A 43 -1.25 -5.71 -10.38
C TYR A 43 -2.77 -5.90 -10.35
N ALA A 44 -3.58 -4.90 -10.01
CA ALA A 44 -5.05 -5.03 -10.02
C ALA A 44 -5.57 -5.49 -11.38
N ASP A 45 -5.12 -4.88 -12.48
CA ASP A 45 -5.56 -5.26 -13.82
C ASP A 45 -5.16 -6.70 -14.18
N PHE A 46 -3.96 -7.14 -13.78
CA PHE A 46 -3.51 -8.52 -13.95
C PHE A 46 -4.39 -9.49 -13.12
N LEU A 47 -4.71 -9.13 -11.89
CA LEU A 47 -5.52 -9.96 -10.99
C LEU A 47 -6.97 -10.07 -11.47
N ILE A 48 -7.56 -8.94 -11.91
CA ILE A 48 -8.88 -8.88 -12.55
C ILE A 48 -8.90 -9.72 -13.83
N SER A 49 -7.87 -9.61 -14.68
CA SER A 49 -7.78 -10.42 -15.91
C SER A 49 -7.70 -11.91 -15.62
N ASN A 50 -6.96 -12.35 -14.61
CA ASN A 50 -6.87 -13.77 -14.24
C ASN A 50 -8.19 -14.27 -13.64
N LEU A 51 -8.84 -13.48 -12.79
CA LEU A 51 -10.16 -13.81 -12.24
C LEU A 51 -11.21 -13.91 -13.34
N ASN A 52 -11.22 -12.98 -14.30
CA ASN A 52 -12.11 -13.04 -15.46
C ASN A 52 -11.87 -14.30 -16.31
N ALA A 53 -10.61 -14.69 -16.50
CA ALA A 53 -10.26 -15.89 -17.26
C ALA A 53 -10.72 -17.19 -16.56
N ILE A 54 -10.67 -17.24 -15.22
CA ILE A 54 -11.04 -18.43 -14.44
C ILE A 54 -12.54 -18.50 -14.15
N ALA A 55 -13.15 -17.36 -13.80
CA ALA A 55 -14.55 -17.28 -13.41
C ALA A 55 -15.51 -17.01 -14.59
N ASN A 56 -15.00 -16.85 -15.82
CA ASN A 56 -15.76 -16.41 -17.00
C ASN A 56 -16.58 -15.12 -16.75
N THR A 57 -16.11 -14.28 -15.84
CA THR A 57 -16.69 -12.96 -15.57
C THR A 57 -16.06 -11.92 -16.48
N ASN A 58 -16.80 -10.85 -16.79
CA ASN A 58 -16.33 -9.75 -17.62
C ASN A 58 -16.20 -8.47 -16.77
N LEU A 59 -15.39 -8.53 -15.71
CA LEU A 59 -15.09 -7.36 -14.89
C LEU A 59 -14.24 -6.39 -15.71
N GLY A 60 -14.69 -5.15 -15.86
CA GLY A 60 -13.95 -4.12 -16.59
C GLY A 60 -12.58 -3.89 -15.96
N LEU A 61 -11.55 -3.78 -16.80
CA LEU A 61 -10.20 -3.39 -16.38
C LEU A 61 -10.24 -2.00 -15.77
N LEU A 62 -9.53 -1.82 -14.67
CA LEU A 62 -9.54 -0.57 -13.92
C LEU A 62 -8.67 0.51 -14.59
N HIS A 63 -7.78 0.13 -15.53
CA HIS A 63 -6.92 1.01 -16.32
C HIS A 63 -6.37 2.18 -15.49
N ILE A 64 -5.88 1.86 -14.29
CA ILE A 64 -5.46 2.90 -13.37
C ILE A 64 -4.21 3.57 -13.95
N ALA A 65 -4.33 4.85 -14.27
CA ALA A 65 -3.19 5.69 -14.59
C ALA A 65 -2.26 5.76 -13.37
N LEU A 66 -1.25 4.90 -13.37
CA LEU A 66 -0.26 4.80 -12.32
C LEU A 66 0.51 6.13 -12.23
N PRO A 67 0.47 6.83 -11.09
CA PRO A 67 1.41 7.91 -10.87
C PRO A 67 2.81 7.31 -10.95
N LEU A 68 3.66 7.81 -11.85
CA LEU A 68 5.03 7.31 -12.04
C LEU A 68 5.81 7.26 -10.70
N ALA A 69 5.46 8.15 -9.76
CA ALA A 69 6.06 8.27 -8.44
C ALA A 69 5.46 7.37 -7.33
N LEU A 70 4.41 6.57 -7.60
CA LEU A 70 3.72 5.79 -6.56
C LEU A 70 4.67 4.80 -5.86
N SER A 71 5.50 4.07 -6.62
CA SER A 71 6.47 3.14 -6.06
C SER A 71 7.46 3.84 -5.12
N PHE A 72 7.99 4.99 -5.55
CA PHE A 72 8.95 5.77 -4.76
C PHE A 72 8.34 6.26 -3.44
N VAL A 73 7.13 6.82 -3.49
CA VAL A 73 6.42 7.27 -2.27
C VAL A 73 6.14 6.11 -1.33
N THR A 74 5.77 4.95 -1.85
CA THR A 74 5.46 3.78 -1.01
C THR A 74 6.71 3.25 -0.31
N PHE A 75 7.87 3.21 -1.00
CA PHE A 75 9.14 2.84 -0.36
C PHE A 75 9.59 3.87 0.69
N GLN A 76 9.39 5.16 0.43
CA GLN A 76 9.66 6.22 1.40
C GLN A 76 8.82 6.05 2.68
N GLN A 77 7.53 5.71 2.54
CA GLN A 77 6.63 5.46 3.66
C GLN A 77 7.03 4.24 4.49
N ILE A 78 7.46 3.16 3.83
CA ILE A 78 7.97 1.96 4.49
C ILE A 78 9.25 2.27 5.28
N ALA A 79 10.19 3.00 4.67
CA ALA A 79 11.42 3.41 5.34
C ALA A 79 11.12 4.25 6.58
N TYR A 80 10.18 5.20 6.49
CA TYR A 80 9.74 6.02 7.61
C TYR A 80 9.14 5.18 8.76
N LEU A 81 8.31 4.18 8.45
CA LEU A 81 7.76 3.26 9.45
C LEU A 81 8.84 2.48 10.18
N VAL A 82 9.82 1.95 9.45
CA VAL A 82 10.95 1.18 10.00
C VAL A 82 11.83 2.07 10.88
N ASP A 83 12.15 3.27 10.42
CA ASP A 83 12.94 4.24 11.20
C ASP A 83 12.21 4.67 12.47
N SER A 84 10.88 4.80 12.43
CA SER A 84 10.08 5.16 13.61
C SER A 84 9.98 4.04 14.65
N TYR A 85 10.17 2.77 14.25
CA TYR A 85 10.26 1.63 15.16
C TYR A 85 11.65 1.50 15.80
N ASN A 86 12.71 1.82 15.04
CA ASN A 86 14.10 1.72 15.50
C ASN A 86 14.61 2.98 16.23
N LYS A 87 13.74 3.95 16.50
CA LYS A 87 14.00 5.13 17.35
C LYS A 87 13.62 4.85 18.79
#